data_AF-A0AA39W0U0-F1
#
_entry.id   AF-A0AA39W0U0-F1
#
_cell.length_a   1.000
_cell.length_b   1.000
_cell.length_c   1.000
_cell.angle_alpha   90.00
_cell.angle_beta   90.00
_cell.angle_gamma   90.00
#
_symmetry.space_group_name_H-M   'P 1'
#
loop_
_entity.id
_entity.type
_entity.pdbx_description
1 polymer ?
#
loop_
_entity_poly.entity_id
_entity_poly.type
_entity_poly.pdbx_seq_one_letter_code
_entity_poly.pdbx_strand_id
1 'polypeptide(L)'
;MKSKSLPHFPGFEDGQHATSLKIKDENGKDWDFRLSIRRRGYKKPVLSAGWLHFVKTNNLQIGDQVHFLREQDTTTGGFKYKIKLTKQVKLFRAVIGFPPLPPP
;
A
#
# COMPACT_ATOMS: atom_id res chain seq x y z
N MET A 1 14.10 2.41 -18.08
CA MET A 1 13.46 3.25 -17.04
C MET A 1 13.38 2.47 -15.74
N LYS A 2 13.75 3.07 -14.59
CA LYS A 2 13.57 2.48 -13.25
C LYS A 2 12.31 3.10 -12.63
N SER A 3 11.54 2.31 -11.89
CA SER A 3 10.34 2.85 -11.22
C SER A 3 10.71 3.72 -10.04
N LYS A 4 10.14 4.92 -9.96
CA LYS A 4 10.36 5.84 -8.83
C LYS A 4 9.85 5.27 -7.51
N SER A 5 8.84 4.41 -7.54
CA SER A 5 8.25 3.81 -6.33
C SER A 5 8.97 2.56 -5.85
N LEU A 6 9.72 1.87 -6.70
CA LEU A 6 10.34 0.58 -6.37
C LEU A 6 11.32 0.63 -5.19
N PRO A 7 12.16 1.69 -5.02
CA PRO A 7 13.04 1.82 -3.86
C PRO A 7 12.31 1.95 -2.53
N HIS A 8 11.00 2.20 -2.54
CA HIS A 8 10.18 2.34 -1.33
C HIS A 8 9.54 1.02 -0.89
N PHE A 9 9.74 -0.07 -1.64
CA PHE A 9 9.20 -1.39 -1.32
C PHE A 9 10.29 -2.36 -0.86
N PRO A 10 9.92 -3.53 -0.30
CA PRO A 10 10.87 -4.60 -0.02
C PRO A 10 11.65 -4.98 -1.29
N GLY A 11 12.92 -5.32 -1.09
CA GLY A 11 13.74 -5.85 -2.16
C GLY A 11 13.17 -7.16 -2.72
N PHE A 12 13.59 -7.48 -3.94
CA PHE A 12 13.34 -8.78 -4.56
C PHE A 12 14.66 -9.53 -4.53
N GLU A 13 14.64 -10.79 -4.10
CA GLU A 13 15.80 -11.67 -4.20
C GLU A 13 16.15 -11.94 -5.68
N ASP A 14 17.37 -12.39 -5.93
CA ASP A 14 17.83 -12.66 -7.28
C ASP A 14 16.95 -13.70 -7.98
N GLY A 15 16.50 -13.35 -9.20
CA GLY A 15 15.58 -14.17 -9.99
C GLY A 15 14.10 -14.11 -9.53
N GLN A 16 13.79 -13.52 -8.37
CA GLN A 16 12.41 -13.35 -7.93
C GLN A 16 11.76 -12.11 -8.52
N HIS A 17 10.46 -12.24 -8.81
CA HIS A 17 9.62 -11.16 -9.34
C HIS A 17 8.40 -10.88 -8.48
N ALA A 18 8.28 -11.56 -7.33
CA ALA A 18 7.22 -11.34 -6.37
C ALA A 18 7.75 -11.60 -4.96
N THR A 19 7.26 -10.82 -4.00
CA THR A 19 7.55 -10.96 -2.57
C THR A 19 6.28 -10.66 -1.77
N SER A 20 6.24 -11.08 -0.51
CA SER A 20 5.17 -10.73 0.42
C SER A 20 5.47 -9.40 1.09
N LEU A 21 4.46 -8.53 1.12
CA LEU A 21 4.49 -7.23 1.76
C LEU A 21 3.50 -7.25 2.92
N LYS A 22 4.02 -7.38 4.14
CA LYS A 22 3.26 -7.31 5.38
C LYS A 22 3.12 -5.86 5.82
N ILE A 23 1.89 -5.41 6.04
CA ILE A 23 1.56 -4.03 6.36
C ILE A 23 0.53 -3.99 7.48
N LYS A 24 0.70 -3.07 8.43
CA LYS A 24 -0.25 -2.86 9.51
C LYS A 24 -1.14 -1.64 9.24
N ASP A 25 -2.44 -1.75 9.51
CA ASP A 25 -3.35 -0.60 9.45
C ASP A 25 -3.42 0.18 10.77
N GLU A 26 -4.15 1.29 10.77
CA GLU A 26 -4.32 2.17 11.94
C GLU A 26 -5.06 1.49 13.10
N ASN A 27 -5.80 0.42 12.84
CA ASN A 27 -6.49 -0.37 13.86
C ASN A 27 -5.62 -1.52 14.38
N GLY A 28 -4.35 -1.59 13.95
CA GLY A 28 -3.41 -2.63 14.34
C GLY A 28 -3.56 -3.96 13.59
N LYS A 29 -4.46 -4.05 12.61
CA LYS A 29 -4.67 -5.27 11.82
C LYS A 29 -3.59 -5.41 10.76
N ASP A 30 -3.05 -6.63 10.66
CA ASP A 30 -2.05 -6.98 9.65
C ASP A 30 -2.69 -7.40 8.33
N TRP A 31 -2.10 -6.92 7.25
CA TRP A 31 -2.47 -7.21 5.86
C TRP A 31 -1.25 -7.77 5.12
N ASP A 32 -1.41 -8.91 4.47
CA ASP A 32 -0.38 -9.50 3.61
C ASP A 32 -0.76 -9.30 2.14
N PHE A 33 0.09 -8.58 1.41
CA PHE A 33 -0.07 -8.36 -0.01
C PHE A 33 1.04 -9.05 -0.79
N ARG A 34 0.69 -9.68 -1.91
CA ARG A 34 1.70 -10.11 -2.87
C ARG A 34 2.12 -8.93 -3.74
N LEU A 35 3.31 -8.41 -3.49
CA LEU A 35 3.95 -7.38 -4.31
C LEU A 35 4.72 -8.07 -5.44
N SER A 36 4.44 -7.69 -6.69
CA SER A 36 5.08 -8.26 -7.87
C SER A 36 5.64 -7.19 -8.80
N ILE A 37 6.66 -7.53 -9.57
CA ILE A 37 7.21 -6.71 -10.64
C ILE A 37 7.11 -7.45 -11.97
N ARG A 38 7.02 -6.68 -13.07
CA ARG A 38 7.08 -7.26 -14.42
C ARG A 38 8.41 -7.99 -14.63
N ARG A 39 8.34 -9.17 -15.25
CA ARG A 39 9.51 -9.99 -15.59
C ARG A 39 10.35 -9.38 -16.72
N ARG A 40 9.70 -8.69 -17.66
CA ARG A 40 10.33 -8.08 -18.83
C ARG A 40 10.01 -6.58 -18.88
N GLY A 41 10.98 -5.81 -19.36
CA GLY A 41 10.84 -4.36 -19.52
C GLY A 41 10.83 -3.58 -18.19
N TYR A 42 10.02 -2.53 -18.13
CA TYR A 42 9.93 -1.66 -16.96
C TYR A 42 9.39 -2.42 -15.73
N LYS A 43 10.17 -2.45 -14.65
CA LYS A 43 9.84 -3.09 -13.37
C LYS A 43 8.73 -2.33 -12.62
N LYS A 44 7.50 -2.35 -13.15
CA LYS A 44 6.31 -1.76 -12.52
C LYS A 44 5.88 -2.63 -11.32
N PRO A 45 5.85 -2.08 -10.09
CA PRO A 45 5.30 -2.80 -8.95
C PRO A 45 3.77 -2.91 -9.03
N VAL A 46 3.23 -4.05 -8.60
CA VAL A 46 1.79 -4.36 -8.56
C VAL A 46 1.48 -5.13 -7.29
N LEU A 47 0.53 -4.63 -6.50
CA LEU A 47 -0.09 -5.40 -5.41
C LEU A 47 -1.16 -6.29 -6.03
N SER A 48 -1.04 -7.59 -5.84
CA SER A 48 -1.85 -8.61 -6.52
C SER A 48 -2.74 -9.35 -5.51
N ALA A 49 -2.27 -10.48 -4.97
CA ALA A 49 -2.99 -11.20 -3.92
C ALA A 49 -3.13 -10.34 -2.65
N GLY A 50 -4.23 -10.51 -1.92
CA GLY A 50 -4.57 -9.74 -0.72
C GLY A 50 -5.29 -8.42 -1.02
N TRP A 51 -5.01 -7.75 -2.14
CA TRP A 51 -5.56 -6.43 -2.46
C TRP A 51 -7.09 -6.43 -2.57
N LEU A 52 -7.66 -7.40 -3.30
CA LEU A 52 -9.13 -7.49 -3.45
C LEU A 52 -9.83 -7.74 -2.10
N HIS A 53 -9.22 -8.56 -1.24
CA HIS A 53 -9.76 -8.82 0.10
C HIS A 53 -9.75 -7.54 0.94
N PHE A 54 -8.64 -6.80 0.93
CA PHE A 54 -8.52 -5.50 1.58
C PHE A 54 -9.57 -4.49 1.10
N VAL A 55 -9.76 -4.38 -0.22
CA VAL A 55 -10.78 -3.50 -0.83
C VAL A 55 -12.19 -3.84 -0.32
N LYS A 56 -12.55 -5.13 -0.33
CA LYS A 56 -13.87 -5.59 0.11
C LYS A 56 -14.09 -5.35 1.60
N THR A 57 -13.12 -5.70 2.45
CA THR A 57 -13.25 -5.56 3.90
C THR A 57 -13.37 -4.10 4.34
N ASN A 58 -12.65 -3.19 3.70
CA ASN A 58 -12.70 -1.77 4.04
C ASN A 58 -13.79 -0.99 3.28
N ASN A 59 -14.54 -1.70 2.42
CA ASN A 59 -15.56 -1.16 1.54
C ASN A 59 -15.06 0.03 0.70
N LEU A 60 -13.86 -0.10 0.13
CA LEU A 60 -13.22 0.96 -0.65
C LEU A 60 -13.98 1.21 -1.96
N GLN A 61 -14.14 2.49 -2.27
CA GLN A 61 -14.81 2.96 -3.47
C GLN A 61 -13.84 3.71 -4.38
N ILE A 62 -14.22 3.87 -5.65
CA ILE A 62 -13.50 4.75 -6.57
C ILE A 62 -13.53 6.18 -6.01
N GLY A 63 -12.33 6.76 -5.86
CA GLY A 63 -12.11 8.09 -5.29
C GLY A 63 -11.55 8.05 -3.87
N ASP A 64 -11.65 6.93 -3.15
CA ASP A 64 -10.97 6.75 -1.86
C ASP A 64 -9.45 6.68 -2.07
N GLN A 65 -8.71 7.18 -1.08
CA GLN A 65 -7.26 7.17 -1.11
C GLN A 65 -6.70 6.11 -0.17
N VAL A 66 -5.66 5.43 -0.63
CA VAL A 66 -4.90 4.44 0.13
C VAL A 66 -3.45 4.90 0.18
N HIS A 67 -2.98 5.20 1.37
CA HIS A 67 -1.63 5.69 1.62
C HIS A 67 -0.77 4.56 2.17
N PHE A 68 0.37 4.30 1.51
CA PHE A 68 1.38 3.35 1.97
C PHE A 68 2.54 4.13 2.57
N LEU A 69 2.81 3.90 3.85
CA LEU A 69 3.88 4.55 4.57
C LEU A 69 4.99 3.55 4.86
N ARG A 70 6.24 4.01 4.73
CA ARG A 70 7.44 3.25 5.09
C ARG A 70 8.15 3.98 6.22
N GLU A 71 8.29 3.31 7.35
CA GLU A 71 8.99 3.82 8.52
C GLU A 71 10.24 2.98 8.77
N GLN A 72 11.34 3.61 9.18
CA GLN A 72 12.53 2.89 9.57
C GLN A 72 12.33 2.31 10.97
N ASP A 73 12.58 1.02 11.12
CA ASP A 73 12.52 0.35 12.40
C ASP A 73 13.86 0.50 13.12
N THR A 74 13.91 1.39 14.10
CA THR A 74 15.15 1.72 14.84
C THR A 74 15.70 0.54 15.63
N THR A 75 14.88 -0.46 15.94
CA THR A 75 15.28 -1.64 16.71
C THR A 75 15.94 -2.72 15.84
N THR A 76 15.47 -2.91 14.61
CA THR A 76 15.96 -3.99 13.72
C THR A 76 16.82 -3.46 12.57
N GLY A 77 16.88 -2.14 12.37
CA GLY A 77 17.52 -1.50 11.22
C GLY A 77 16.76 -1.68 9.90
N GLY A 78 15.62 -2.38 9.92
CA GLY A 78 14.77 -2.66 8.76
C GLY A 78 13.74 -1.57 8.49
N PHE A 79 12.74 -1.91 7.67
CA PHE A 79 11.59 -1.05 7.40
C PHE A 79 10.29 -1.72 7.86
N LYS A 80 9.43 -0.94 8.52
CA LYS A 80 8.04 -1.28 8.80
C LYS A 80 7.13 -0.56 7.82
N TYR A 81 6.06 -1.23 7.41
CA TYR A 81 5.08 -0.69 6.48
C TYR A 81 3.76 -0.46 7.21
N LYS A 82 3.14 0.70 6.97
CA LYS A 82 1.79 1.03 7.42
C LYS A 82 0.88 1.36 6.24
N ILE A 83 -0.41 1.11 6.41
CA ILE A 83 -1.45 1.47 5.44
C ILE A 83 -2.48 2.37 6.12
N LYS A 84 -2.79 3.51 5.50
CA LYS A 84 -3.82 4.44 5.96
C LYS A 84 -4.88 4.62 4.88
N LEU A 85 -6.12 4.76 5.33
CA LEU A 85 -7.28 4.91 4.46
C LEU A 85 -7.90 6.29 4.63
N THR A 86 -8.11 6.99 3.52
CA THR A 86 -8.84 8.26 3.52
C THR A 86 -10.04 8.12 2.62
N LYS A 87 -11.22 7.99 3.24
CA LYS A 87 -12.48 7.91 2.50
C LYS A 87 -12.88 9.28 1.99
N GLN A 88 -13.35 9.32 0.75
CA GLN A 88 -13.84 10.53 0.14
C GLN A 88 -15.19 10.91 0.75
N VAL A 89 -15.36 12.16 1.17
CA VAL A 89 -16.66 12.65 1.64
C VAL A 89 -17.46 13.13 0.44
N LYS A 90 -18.59 12.47 0.20
CA LYS A 90 -19.55 12.85 -0.84
C LYS A 90 -20.83 13.35 -0.17
N LEU A 91 -21.32 14.50 -0.61
CA LEU A 91 -22.65 15.02 -0.27
C LEU A 91 -23.37 15.29 -1.58
N PHE A 92 -24.59 14.78 -1.73
CA PHE A 92 -25.39 14.91 -2.97
C PHE A 92 -24.64 14.51 -4.25
N ARG A 93 -23.85 13.42 -4.20
CA ARG A 93 -22.99 12.93 -5.31
C ARG A 93 -21.89 13.91 -5.76
N ALA A 94 -21.74 15.06 -5.12
CA ALA A 94 -20.59 15.94 -5.27
C ALA A 94 -19.50 15.59 -4.24
N VAL A 95 -18.24 15.67 -4.66
CA VAL A 95 -17.07 15.47 -3.78
C VAL A 95 -16.83 16.76 -3.01
N ILE A 96 -16.89 16.71 -1.67
CA ILE A 96 -16.65 17.88 -0.82
C ILE A 96 -15.19 17.91 -0.32
N GLY A 97 -14.52 16.77 -0.25
CA GLY A 97 -13.10 16.71 0.08
C GLY A 97 -12.70 15.40 0.74
N PHE A 98 -11.54 15.44 1.39
CA PHE A 98 -11.01 14.36 2.22
C PHE A 98 -10.87 14.89 3.65
N PRO A 99 -11.28 14.14 4.68
CA PRO A 99 -10.98 14.52 6.05
C PRO A 99 -9.45 14.52 6.24
N PRO A 100 -8.92 15.40 7.12
CA PRO A 100 -7.50 15.41 7.42
C PRO A 100 -7.07 14.03 7.93
N LEU A 101 -5.94 13.54 7.43
CA LEU A 101 -5.34 12.28 7.90
C LEU A 101 -5.12 12.38 9.42
N PRO A 102 -5.53 11.37 10.21
CA PRO A 102 -5.24 11.38 11.63
C PRO A 102 -3.71 11.41 11.84
N PRO A 103 -3.24 12.17 12.85
CA PRO A 103 -1.82 12.25 13.16
C PRO A 103 -1.24 10.86 13.46
N PRO A 104 0.06 10.65 13.16
CA PRO A 104 0.75 9.38 13.35
C PRO A 104 0.84 8.93 14.81
#